data_AF-A0AAV0B4H8-F1
#
_entry.id   AF-A0AAV0B4H8-F1
#
_cell.length_a   1.000
_cell.length_b   1.000
_cell.length_c   1.000
_cell.angle_alpha   90.00
_cell.angle_beta   90.00
_cell.angle_gamma   90.00
#
_symmetry.space_group_name_H-M   'P 1'
#
loop_
_entity.id
_entity.type
_entity.pdbx_description
1 polymer ?
#
loop_
_entity_poly.entity_id
_entity_poly.type
_entity_poly.pdbx_seq_one_letter_code
_entity_poly.pdbx_strand_id
1 'polypeptide(L)'
;VEKVHESILTPEAIKFLATLHRYFEPTRRSLSQLCQLPQACLDAGGLLEFNPQTSWIREDLTWQAASPAPELRDCRVEITGCVDCKMVINALNSGAATYMADFE
;
A
#
# COMPACT_ATOMS: atom_id res chain seq x y z
N VAL A 1 21.75 -17.54 -0.74
CA VAL A 1 20.55 -17.40 0.12
C VAL A 1 20.91 -18.05 1.42
N GLU A 2 20.85 -17.33 2.54
CA GLU A 2 21.09 -17.94 3.85
C GLU A 2 20.02 -19.00 4.11
N LYS A 3 20.35 -20.05 4.87
CA LYS A 3 19.44 -21.16 5.14
C LYS A 3 18.09 -20.71 5.74
N VAL A 4 18.12 -19.60 6.49
CA VAL A 4 16.93 -18.97 7.09
C VAL A 4 15.97 -18.40 6.04
N HIS A 5 16.46 -18.05 4.85
CA HIS A 5 15.65 -17.45 3.78
C HIS A 5 15.10 -18.50 2.80
N GLU A 6 15.53 -19.76 2.86
CA GLU A 6 15.09 -20.82 1.92
C GLU A 6 13.57 -21.07 1.99
N SER A 7 12.97 -20.90 3.17
CA SER A 7 11.52 -21.04 3.37
C SER A 7 10.71 -19.89 2.76
N ILE A 8 11.32 -18.72 2.56
CA ILE A 8 10.66 -17.53 2.00
C ILE A 8 10.91 -17.42 0.49
N LEU A 9 12.17 -17.62 0.07
CA LEU A 9 12.61 -17.51 -1.31
C LEU A 9 12.55 -18.87 -2.03
N THR A 10 11.37 -19.50 -1.99
CA THR A 10 11.14 -20.76 -2.70
C THR A 10 11.12 -20.54 -4.22
N PRO A 11 11.34 -21.58 -5.04
CA PRO A 11 11.26 -21.46 -6.50
C PRO A 11 9.93 -20.87 -7.00
N GLU A 12 8.81 -21.23 -6.35
CA GLU A 12 7.47 -20.74 -6.68
C GLU A 12 7.31 -19.26 -6.31
N ALA A 13 7.78 -18.85 -5.12
CA ALA A 13 7.74 -17.47 -4.66
C ALA A 13 8.58 -16.55 -5.56
N ILE A 14 9.79 -16.98 -5.93
CA ILE A 14 10.66 -16.25 -6.86
C ILE A 14 10.01 -16.14 -8.24
N LYS A 15 9.42 -17.23 -8.74
CA LYS A 15 8.71 -17.21 -10.04
C LYS A 15 7.55 -16.23 -10.03
N PHE A 16 6.79 -16.19 -8.94
CA PHE A 16 5.69 -15.24 -8.75
C PHE A 16 6.20 -13.80 -8.69
N LEU A 17 7.22 -13.52 -7.87
CA LEU A 17 7.83 -12.19 -7.76
C LEU A 17 8.39 -11.69 -9.10
N ALA A 18 9.08 -12.56 -9.85
CA ALA A 18 9.58 -12.23 -11.18
C ALA A 18 8.45 -11.92 -12.16
N THR A 19 7.30 -12.57 -12.01
CA THR A 19 6.10 -12.27 -12.80
C THR A 19 5.57 -10.89 -12.45
N LEU A 20 5.33 -10.59 -11.17
CA LEU A 20 4.90 -9.26 -10.74
C LEU A 20 5.83 -8.15 -11.24
N HIS A 21 7.15 -8.35 -11.09
CA HIS A 21 8.15 -7.39 -11.55
C HIS A 21 8.02 -7.12 -13.06
N ARG A 22 7.98 -8.16 -13.88
CA ARG A 22 7.86 -8.00 -15.35
C ARG A 22 6.57 -7.31 -15.78
N TYR A 23 5.47 -7.53 -15.07
CA TYR A 23 4.18 -6.91 -15.40
C TYR A 23 4.08 -5.46 -14.92
N PHE A 24 4.57 -5.13 -13.72
CA PHE A 24 4.26 -3.86 -13.06
C PHE A 24 5.43 -2.87 -12.96
N GLU A 25 6.69 -3.33 -13.01
CA GLU A 25 7.86 -2.44 -12.85
C GLU A 25 7.92 -1.32 -13.91
N PRO A 26 7.62 -1.55 -15.21
CA PRO A 26 7.65 -0.48 -16.20
C PRO A 26 6.69 0.66 -15.86
N THR A 27 5.46 0.31 -15.45
CA THR A 27 4.44 1.29 -15.04
C THR A 27 4.83 1.99 -13.73
N ARG A 28 5.38 1.26 -12.75
CA ARG A 28 5.86 1.87 -11.50
C ARG A 28 6.93 2.94 -11.77
N ARG A 29 7.86 2.66 -12.69
CA ARG A 29 8.90 3.63 -13.10
C ARG A 29 8.33 4.83 -13.82
N SER A 30 7.39 4.63 -14.75
CA SER A 30 6.77 5.75 -15.47
C SER A 30 5.99 6.66 -14.52
N LEU A 31 5.23 6.09 -13.58
CA LEU A 31 4.52 6.87 -12.55
C LEU A 31 5.46 7.65 -11.65
N SER A 32 6.57 7.04 -11.20
CA SER A 32 7.57 7.73 -10.38
C SER A 32 8.20 8.92 -11.11
N GLN A 33 8.39 8.83 -12.43
CA GLN A 33 8.86 9.96 -13.24
C GLN A 33 7.77 11.02 -13.40
N LEU A 34 6.51 10.61 -13.60
CA LEU A 34 5.37 11.54 -13.72
C LEU A 34 5.13 12.36 -12.45
N CYS A 35 5.50 11.85 -11.26
CA CYS A 35 5.43 12.62 -10.01
C CYS A 35 6.24 13.93 -10.03
N GLN A 36 7.25 14.05 -10.91
CA GLN A 36 8.03 15.28 -11.05
C GLN A 36 7.22 16.44 -11.65
N LEU A 37 6.20 16.15 -12.46
CA LEU A 37 5.41 17.19 -13.13
C LEU A 37 4.53 17.97 -12.14
N PRO A 38 3.72 17.32 -11.28
CA PRO A 38 3.01 18.05 -10.22
C PRO A 38 3.96 18.77 -9.27
N GLN A 39 5.11 18.15 -8.92
CA GLN A 39 6.08 18.77 -8.02
C GLN A 39 6.62 20.10 -8.59
N ALA A 40 7.02 20.14 -9.86
CA ALA A 40 7.50 21.36 -10.49
C ALA A 40 6.43 22.48 -10.53
N CYS A 41 5.15 22.13 -10.71
CA CYS A 41 4.06 23.10 -10.63
C CYS A 41 3.93 23.68 -9.21
N LEU A 42 4.04 22.85 -8.17
CA LEU A 42 4.01 23.32 -6.78
C LEU A 42 5.22 24.20 -6.46
N ASP A 43 6.41 23.81 -6.90
CA ASP A 43 7.64 24.59 -6.72
C ASP A 43 7.57 25.96 -7.40
N ALA A 44 6.83 26.06 -8.52
CA ALA A 44 6.55 27.31 -9.22
C ALA A 44 5.44 28.17 -8.56
N GLY A 45 4.93 27.76 -7.39
CA GLY A 45 3.89 28.47 -6.64
C GLY A 45 2.45 28.01 -6.95
N GLY A 46 2.27 26.92 -7.68
CA GLY A 46 0.98 26.27 -7.86
C GLY A 46 0.43 25.72 -6.55
N LEU A 47 -0.89 25.54 -6.48
CA LEU A 47 -1.59 25.00 -5.33
C LEU A 47 -2.19 23.62 -5.65
N LEU A 48 -2.39 22.81 -4.62
CA LEU A 48 -3.14 21.57 -4.75
C LEU A 48 -4.63 21.89 -4.88
N GLU A 49 -5.24 21.48 -6.00
CA GLU A 49 -6.66 21.67 -6.29
C GLU A 49 -7.31 20.36 -6.76
N PHE A 50 -8.64 20.28 -6.64
CA PHE A 50 -9.38 19.15 -7.18
C PHE A 50 -9.31 19.15 -8.71
N ASN A 51 -8.98 18.01 -9.31
CA ASN A 51 -9.00 17.87 -10.76
C ASN A 51 -10.46 18.01 -11.28
N PRO A 52 -10.75 19.01 -12.15
CA PRO A 52 -12.09 19.20 -12.70
C PRO A 52 -12.50 18.07 -13.66
N GLN A 53 -11.54 17.39 -14.31
CA GLN A 53 -11.84 16.28 -15.24
C GLN A 53 -12.44 15.05 -14.53
N THR A 54 -12.28 14.95 -13.21
CA THR A 54 -12.80 13.85 -12.39
C THR A 54 -13.92 14.28 -11.45
N SER A 55 -14.54 15.45 -11.67
CA SER A 55 -15.63 15.95 -10.82
C SER A 55 -16.85 15.02 -10.82
N TRP A 56 -17.20 14.49 -12.00
CA TRP A 56 -18.33 13.57 -12.19
C TRP A 56 -18.23 12.30 -11.32
N ILE A 57 -17.01 11.82 -11.01
CA ILE A 57 -16.81 10.69 -10.09
C ILE A 57 -17.16 11.10 -8.66
N ARG A 58 -16.76 12.28 -8.22
CA ARG A 58 -17.02 12.76 -6.85
C ARG A 58 -18.48 13.14 -6.63
N GLU A 59 -19.15 13.59 -7.68
CA GLU A 59 -20.54 14.05 -7.66
C GLU A 59 -21.55 12.89 -7.80
N ASP A 60 -21.10 11.73 -8.27
CA ASP A 60 -21.94 10.54 -8.39
C ASP A 60 -22.12 9.85 -7.02
N LEU A 61 -23.31 9.96 -6.45
CA LEU A 61 -23.70 9.33 -5.18
C LEU A 61 -24.12 7.86 -5.33
N THR A 62 -24.14 7.32 -6.55
CA THR A 62 -24.65 5.96 -6.82
C THR A 62 -23.58 4.88 -6.68
N TRP A 63 -22.30 5.23 -6.74
CA TRP A 63 -21.22 4.27 -6.58
C TRP A 63 -20.71 4.21 -5.14
N GLN A 64 -20.23 3.03 -4.77
CA GLN A 64 -19.55 2.77 -3.50
C GLN A 64 -18.39 1.81 -3.76
N ALA A 65 -17.36 1.86 -2.92
CA ALA A 65 -16.34 0.82 -2.87
C ALA A 65 -16.95 -0.56 -2.53
N ALA A 66 -16.21 -1.62 -2.85
CA ALA A 66 -16.59 -2.98 -2.44
C ALA A 66 -16.72 -3.08 -0.91
N SER A 67 -17.65 -3.91 -0.44
CA SER A 67 -17.84 -4.12 1.00
C SER A 67 -16.57 -4.69 1.65
N PRO A 68 -16.20 -4.23 2.86
CA PRO A 68 -15.05 -4.76 3.56
C PRO A 68 -15.26 -6.22 3.95
N ALA A 69 -14.16 -6.98 3.98
CA ALA A 69 -14.16 -8.32 4.56
C ALA A 69 -14.67 -8.27 6.02
N PRO A 70 -15.29 -9.35 6.55
CA PRO A 70 -15.89 -9.34 7.89
C PRO A 70 -14.97 -8.81 9.00
N GLU A 71 -13.70 -9.21 8.99
CA GLU A 71 -12.69 -8.80 9.98
C GLU A 71 -12.17 -7.36 9.82
N LEU A 72 -12.50 -6.69 8.70
CA LEU A 72 -12.12 -5.29 8.42
C LEU A 72 -13.28 -4.31 8.65
N ARG A 73 -14.38 -4.78 9.24
CA ARG A 73 -15.52 -3.91 9.58
C ARG A 73 -15.29 -3.09 10.84
N ASP A 74 -14.41 -3.58 11.73
CA ASP A 74 -14.05 -2.91 12.98
C ASP A 74 -12.55 -2.63 12.99
N CYS A 75 -12.19 -1.39 12.66
CA CYS A 75 -10.83 -0.86 12.69
C CYS A 75 -10.72 0.28 13.71
N ARG A 76 -11.47 0.21 14.84
CA ARG A 76 -11.59 1.32 15.80
C ARG A 76 -10.26 1.78 16.40
N VAL A 77 -9.31 0.85 16.56
CA VAL A 77 -7.96 1.08 17.07
C VAL A 77 -7.04 0.18 16.28
N GLU A 78 -6.05 0.78 15.64
CA GLU A 78 -5.02 0.09 14.89
C GLU A 78 -3.67 0.36 15.57
N ILE A 79 -2.86 -0.67 15.76
CA ILE A 79 -1.48 -0.51 16.22
C ILE A 79 -0.54 -0.68 15.03
N THR A 80 0.52 0.12 14.97
CA THR A 80 1.56 0.01 13.95
C THR A 80 2.87 -0.37 14.64
N GLY A 81 3.75 -1.08 13.93
CA GLY A 81 5.03 -1.50 14.48
C GLY A 81 5.85 -2.36 13.55
N CYS A 82 7.15 -2.40 13.79
CA CYS A 82 8.10 -3.17 12.98
C CYS A 82 7.81 -4.67 13.01
N VAL A 83 8.35 -5.37 12.03
CA VAL A 83 8.19 -6.81 11.81
C VAL A 83 9.12 -7.69 12.66
N ASP A 84 9.71 -7.13 13.71
CA ASP A 84 10.53 -7.93 14.62
C ASP A 84 9.65 -8.90 15.43
N CYS A 85 10.18 -10.09 15.75
CA CYS A 85 9.37 -11.15 16.37
C CYS A 85 8.72 -10.71 17.68
N LYS A 86 9.41 -9.90 18.49
CA LYS A 86 8.89 -9.47 19.80
C LYS A 86 7.77 -8.45 19.63
N MET A 87 7.94 -7.53 18.69
CA MET A 87 7.00 -6.47 18.38
C MET A 87 5.75 -7.00 17.71
N VAL A 88 5.89 -7.97 16.79
CA VAL A 88 4.74 -8.68 16.22
C VAL A 88 3.91 -9.36 17.32
N ILE A 89 4.56 -10.05 18.27
CA ILE A 89 3.86 -10.69 19.40
C ILE A 89 3.17 -9.64 20.28
N ASN A 90 3.85 -8.55 20.61
CA ASN A 90 3.27 -7.50 21.47
C ASN A 90 2.10 -6.79 20.79
N ALA A 91 2.22 -6.49 19.51
CA ALA A 91 1.21 -5.79 18.74
C ALA A 91 -0.06 -6.64 18.59
N LEU A 92 0.09 -7.93 18.25
CA LEU A 92 -1.04 -8.86 18.15
C LEU A 92 -1.75 -9.09 19.50
N ASN A 93 -1.03 -8.94 20.62
CA ASN A 93 -1.60 -9.07 21.97
C ASN A 93 -2.07 -7.73 22.59
N SER A 94 -1.98 -6.62 21.86
CA SER A 94 -2.27 -5.28 22.40
C SER A 94 -3.75 -5.01 22.71
N GLY A 95 -4.65 -5.84 22.14
CA GLY A 95 -6.10 -5.57 22.17
C GLY A 95 -6.55 -4.54 21.13
N ALA A 96 -5.66 -4.05 20.25
CA ALA A 96 -6.04 -3.32 19.06
C ALA A 96 -6.85 -4.23 18.11
N ALA A 97 -7.74 -3.64 17.32
CA ALA A 97 -8.56 -4.37 16.35
C ALA A 97 -7.73 -4.87 15.16
N THR A 98 -6.72 -4.09 14.76
CA THR A 98 -5.79 -4.44 13.68
C THR A 98 -4.34 -4.08 14.04
N TYR A 99 -3.40 -4.78 13.41
CA TYR A 99 -1.97 -4.50 13.49
C TYR A 99 -1.38 -4.33 12.08
N MET A 100 -0.80 -3.16 11.81
CA MET A 100 -0.01 -2.92 10.60
C MET A 100 1.45 -3.29 10.85
N ALA A 101 1.86 -4.47 10.38
CA ALA A 101 3.23 -4.93 10.40
C ALA A 101 4.05 -4.23 9.32
N ASP A 102 4.98 -3.38 9.74
CA ASP A 102 5.57 -2.37 8.86
C ASP A 102 6.93 -2.80 8.27
N PHE A 103 7.03 -2.69 6.94
CA PHE A 103 8.23 -2.90 6.11
C PHE A 103 8.60 -1.63 5.29
N GLU A 104 7.84 -0.55 5.45
CA GLU A 104 8.09 0.75 4.80
C GLU A 104 9.38 1.41 5.31
#